data_AF-A6R0E0-F1
#
_entry.id   AF-A6R0E0-F1
#
_cell.length_a   1.000
_cell.length_b   1.000
_cell.length_c   1.000
_cell.angle_alpha   90.00
_cell.angle_beta   90.00
_cell.angle_gamma   90.00
#
_symmetry.space_group_name_H-M   'P 1'
#
loop_
_entity.id
_entity.type
_entity.pdbx_description
1 polymer ?
#
loop_
_entity_poly.entity_id
_entity_poly.type
_entity_poly.pdbx_seq_one_letter_code
_entity_poly.pdbx_strand_id
1 'polypeptide(L)'
;MDTSIPVHPPPQPGRNTTNQAYSYLDIQGLQTWQSFNLETILQQYQNVLNGAVIAADPMPVSPPRPITAENVLQAQICEILRPRIRRSLRVGFAFLANNGGMQGRTELCFDVGESARAIENYKPDTAYFDIHAAPATAPNRAPGDVKPSWKWRTDMRGSQIVSQRNEYRQALSQVNFYMNQHNSRYGFLVSNQELVAIRKLDQNGNLELAQPILWTTGGTATQPRLTVMLALWCIVTEKALSAGSLQELYGLVESNPTSTTLYLGAHICGAATLNHAYNLRVNGPNR
;
A
#
# COMPACT_ATOMS: atom_id res chain seq x y z
N MET A 1 2.69 -11.23 -16.75
CA MET A 1 3.93 -10.59 -17.22
C MET A 1 4.97 -10.77 -16.14
N ASP A 2 6.25 -10.90 -16.50
CA ASP A 2 7.32 -10.68 -15.53
C ASP A 2 7.31 -9.19 -15.15
N THR A 3 7.30 -8.89 -13.85
CA THR A 3 7.31 -7.52 -13.31
C THR A 3 8.54 -7.27 -12.45
N SER A 4 9.58 -8.10 -12.59
CA SER A 4 10.88 -7.86 -11.96
C SER A 4 11.50 -6.57 -12.50
N ILE A 5 11.47 -5.52 -11.68
CA ILE A 5 12.12 -4.24 -12.01
C ILE A 5 13.64 -4.48 -11.89
N PRO A 6 14.44 -4.25 -12.95
CA PRO A 6 15.88 -4.46 -12.89
C PRO A 6 16.52 -3.54 -11.85
N VAL A 7 17.30 -4.13 -10.94
CA VAL A 7 18.01 -3.40 -9.89
C VAL A 7 19.49 -3.23 -10.25
N HIS A 8 19.99 -2.01 -10.10
CA HIS A 8 21.41 -1.68 -10.20
C HIS A 8 21.85 -1.05 -8.88
N PRO A 9 22.00 -1.85 -7.80
CA PRO A 9 22.42 -1.35 -6.51
C PRO A 9 23.79 -0.66 -6.62
N PRO A 10 24.04 0.44 -5.90
CA PRO A 10 25.34 1.10 -5.91
C PRO A 10 26.42 0.19 -5.32
N PRO A 11 27.71 0.34 -5.70
CA PRO A 11 28.81 -0.56 -5.30
C PRO A 11 28.97 -0.77 -3.79
N GLN A 12 28.56 0.22 -2.99
CA GLN A 12 28.28 0.04 -1.57
C GLN A 12 26.86 0.55 -1.28
N PRO A 13 25.89 -0.35 -1.03
CA PRO A 13 24.57 0.04 -0.56
C PRO A 13 24.67 0.71 0.81
N GLY A 14 24.29 1.99 0.87
CA GLY A 14 24.17 2.70 2.15
C GLY A 14 23.11 2.05 3.04
N ARG A 15 23.27 2.19 4.36
CA ARG A 15 22.34 1.67 5.37
C ARG A 15 20.95 2.34 5.30
N ASN A 16 19.99 1.82 6.05
CA ASN A 16 18.78 2.57 6.38
C ASN A 16 19.12 3.80 7.24
N THR A 17 18.20 4.75 7.32
CA THR A 17 18.41 5.99 8.09
C THR A 17 18.54 5.67 9.58
N THR A 18 19.55 6.24 10.22
CA THR A 18 19.80 6.12 11.67
C THR A 18 19.89 7.50 12.28
N ASN A 19 19.24 7.71 13.42
CA ASN A 19 19.34 8.92 14.23
C ASN A 19 19.29 8.56 15.72
N GLN A 20 19.16 9.55 16.60
CA GLN A 20 19.07 9.33 18.06
C GLN A 20 17.63 9.12 18.57
N ALA A 21 16.62 9.22 17.69
CA ALA A 21 15.21 9.14 18.04
C ALA A 21 14.56 7.77 17.74
N TYR A 22 15.19 6.94 16.90
CA TYR A 22 14.79 5.54 16.69
C TYR A 22 15.96 4.60 16.32
N SER A 23 15.86 3.36 16.81
CA SER A 23 16.88 2.31 16.71
C SER A 23 16.23 0.95 16.44
N TYR A 24 16.92 0.06 15.73
CA TYR A 24 16.53 -1.33 15.52
C TYR A 24 16.30 -2.13 16.83
N LEU A 25 16.82 -1.62 17.96
CA LEU A 25 16.62 -2.14 19.32
C LEU A 25 15.24 -1.82 19.90
N ASP A 26 14.54 -0.81 19.38
CA ASP A 26 13.26 -0.34 19.94
C ASP A 26 12.11 -1.32 19.62
N ILE A 27 12.28 -2.14 18.58
CA ILE A 27 11.32 -3.17 18.18
C ILE A 27 11.41 -4.36 19.15
N GLN A 28 10.55 -4.42 20.16
CA GLN A 28 10.56 -5.51 21.14
C GLN A 28 9.99 -6.81 20.55
N GLY A 29 8.81 -6.75 19.92
CA GLY A 29 8.08 -7.92 19.46
C GLY A 29 7.59 -7.80 18.01
N LEU A 30 7.73 -8.87 17.23
CA LEU A 30 7.25 -8.98 15.85
C LEU A 30 6.36 -10.21 15.66
N GLN A 31 5.06 -10.00 15.66
CA GLN A 31 4.03 -11.01 15.42
C GLN A 31 3.55 -10.99 13.95
N THR A 32 2.70 -11.93 13.57
CA THR A 32 2.10 -12.01 12.23
C THR A 32 0.66 -11.49 12.29
N TRP A 33 0.33 -10.48 11.48
CA TRP A 33 -1.03 -9.93 11.38
C TRP A 33 -1.93 -10.87 10.57
N GLN A 34 -2.38 -11.97 11.20
CA GLN A 34 -3.12 -13.05 10.51
C GLN A 34 -4.42 -12.56 9.85
N SER A 35 -5.09 -11.55 10.44
CA SER A 35 -6.33 -10.97 9.89
C SER A 35 -6.12 -9.99 8.73
N PHE A 36 -4.88 -9.67 8.34
CA PHE A 36 -4.61 -8.86 7.15
C PHE A 36 -4.40 -9.78 5.94
N ASN A 37 -5.52 -10.34 5.48
CA ASN A 37 -5.58 -11.30 4.39
C ASN A 37 -6.75 -10.95 3.46
N LEU A 38 -6.79 -11.57 2.27
CA LEU A 38 -7.83 -11.29 1.27
C LEU A 38 -9.25 -11.61 1.76
N GLU A 39 -9.43 -12.70 2.51
CA GLU A 39 -10.75 -13.16 2.94
C GLU A 39 -11.41 -12.16 3.89
N THR A 40 -10.68 -11.76 4.94
CA THR A 40 -11.12 -10.73 5.90
C THR A 40 -11.34 -9.38 5.21
N ILE A 41 -10.49 -9.01 4.24
CA ILE A 41 -10.65 -7.81 3.42
C ILE A 41 -11.93 -7.86 2.58
N LEU A 42 -12.22 -8.98 1.91
CA LEU A 42 -13.45 -9.12 1.12
C LEU A 42 -14.69 -9.12 2.02
N GLN A 43 -14.68 -9.87 3.13
CA GLN A 43 -15.78 -9.86 4.13
C GLN A 43 -16.08 -8.43 4.62
N GLN A 44 -15.05 -7.63 4.90
CA GLN A 44 -15.21 -6.28 5.45
C GLN A 44 -15.57 -5.20 4.41
N TYR A 45 -15.10 -5.33 3.15
CA TYR A 45 -15.21 -4.26 2.14
C TYR A 45 -15.96 -4.62 0.86
N GLN A 46 -16.47 -5.85 0.70
CA GLN A 46 -17.15 -6.32 -0.53
C GLN A 46 -18.18 -5.34 -1.09
N ASN A 47 -18.99 -4.69 -0.23
CA ASN A 47 -19.98 -3.70 -0.66
C ASN A 47 -19.32 -2.50 -1.38
N VAL A 48 -18.22 -1.96 -0.84
CA VAL A 48 -17.51 -0.83 -1.46
C VAL A 48 -16.71 -1.28 -2.69
N LEU A 49 -16.09 -2.47 -2.63
CA LEU A 49 -15.29 -3.01 -3.72
C LEU A 49 -16.16 -3.38 -4.95
N ASN A 50 -17.38 -3.87 -4.74
CA ASN A 50 -18.30 -4.30 -5.79
C ASN A 50 -19.35 -3.24 -6.16
N GLY A 51 -19.62 -2.25 -5.29
CA GLY A 51 -20.61 -1.19 -5.52
C GLY A 51 -20.02 0.13 -6.02
N ALA A 52 -18.79 0.48 -5.62
CA ALA A 52 -18.18 1.75 -6.02
C ALA A 52 -17.55 1.64 -7.43
N VAL A 53 -17.83 2.65 -8.28
CA VAL A 53 -17.44 2.65 -9.70
C VAL A 53 -16.38 3.73 -9.96
N ILE A 54 -15.31 3.34 -10.66
CA ILE A 54 -14.10 4.14 -10.88
C ILE A 54 -13.71 4.13 -12.36
N ALA A 55 -13.35 5.29 -12.92
CA ALA A 55 -12.82 5.38 -14.28
C ALA A 55 -11.46 4.66 -14.37
N ALA A 56 -11.27 3.87 -15.43
CA ALA A 56 -10.05 3.08 -15.64
C ALA A 56 -8.77 3.94 -15.60
N ASP A 57 -7.67 3.35 -15.15
CA ASP A 57 -6.36 4.01 -15.03
C ASP A 57 -5.25 3.05 -15.47
N PRO A 58 -5.07 2.83 -16.80
CA PRO A 58 -4.17 1.83 -17.33
C PRO A 58 -2.75 2.03 -16.78
N MET A 59 -2.11 0.96 -16.33
CA MET A 59 -0.74 1.03 -15.82
C MET A 59 0.21 1.58 -16.90
N PRO A 60 1.27 2.32 -16.52
CA PRO A 60 2.28 2.77 -17.47
C PRO A 60 2.85 1.60 -18.27
N VAL A 61 2.70 1.65 -19.60
CA VAL A 61 3.22 0.63 -20.54
C VAL A 61 4.67 0.89 -20.96
N SER A 62 5.28 1.95 -20.42
CA SER A 62 6.70 2.26 -20.57
C SER A 62 7.57 1.16 -19.93
N PRO A 63 8.71 0.77 -20.54
CA PRO A 63 9.62 -0.21 -19.95
C PRO A 63 10.06 0.17 -18.51
N PRO A 64 10.15 -0.80 -17.58
CA PRO A 64 10.63 -0.55 -16.22
C PRO A 64 12.03 0.09 -16.23
N ARG A 65 12.13 1.31 -15.71
CA ARG A 65 13.41 2.03 -15.58
C ARG A 65 14.24 1.37 -14.46
N PRO A 66 15.54 1.06 -14.67
CA PRO A 66 16.33 0.43 -13.62
C PRO A 66 16.39 1.26 -12.34
N ILE A 67 16.27 0.61 -11.19
CA ILE A 67 16.35 1.29 -9.89
C ILE A 67 17.82 1.36 -9.50
N THR A 68 18.35 2.58 -9.46
CA THR A 68 19.75 2.89 -9.09
C THR A 68 19.88 3.54 -7.71
N ALA A 69 18.80 4.15 -7.21
CA ALA A 69 18.78 4.90 -5.96
C ALA A 69 17.38 4.94 -5.32
N GLU A 70 17.33 5.33 -4.04
CA GLU A 70 16.12 5.38 -3.21
C GLU A 70 15.08 6.39 -3.73
N ASN A 71 15.54 7.58 -4.14
CA ASN A 71 14.69 8.60 -4.77
C ASN A 71 14.12 8.15 -6.13
N VAL A 72 14.83 7.32 -6.89
CA VAL A 72 14.34 6.74 -8.15
C VAL A 72 13.20 5.74 -7.87
N LEU A 73 13.33 4.92 -6.82
CA LEU A 73 12.25 4.03 -6.38
C LEU A 73 11.04 4.82 -5.87
N GLN A 74 11.25 5.83 -5.03
CA GLN A 74 10.18 6.73 -4.56
C GLN A 74 9.43 7.36 -5.74
N ALA A 75 10.14 7.86 -6.75
CA ALA A 75 9.53 8.43 -7.95
C ALA A 75 8.67 7.41 -8.72
N GLN A 76 9.16 6.19 -8.96
CA GLN A 76 8.39 5.12 -9.63
C GLN A 76 7.14 4.70 -8.82
N ILE A 77 7.29 4.54 -7.50
CA ILE A 77 6.18 4.21 -6.60
C ILE A 77 5.13 5.32 -6.59
N CYS A 78 5.54 6.58 -6.67
CA CYS A 78 4.61 7.71 -6.76
C CYS A 78 3.90 7.80 -8.12
N GLU A 79 4.59 7.51 -9.22
CA GLU A 79 4.02 7.42 -10.57
C GLU A 79 2.95 6.31 -10.68
N ILE A 80 3.20 5.15 -10.06
CA ILE A 80 2.33 3.97 -10.12
C ILE A 80 1.17 4.04 -9.11
N LEU A 81 1.46 4.29 -7.82
CA LEU A 81 0.47 4.17 -6.76
C LEU A 81 -0.32 5.46 -6.51
N ARG A 82 0.34 6.62 -6.45
CA ARG A 82 -0.27 7.86 -5.95
C ARG A 82 -1.58 8.24 -6.69
N PRO A 83 -1.65 8.26 -8.04
CA PRO A 83 -2.92 8.58 -8.73
C PRO A 83 -4.02 7.54 -8.49
N ARG A 84 -3.67 6.25 -8.43
CA ARG A 84 -4.62 5.14 -8.28
C ARG A 84 -5.19 5.05 -6.87
N ILE A 85 -4.34 5.16 -5.84
CA ILE A 85 -4.78 5.21 -4.44
C ILE A 85 -5.65 6.45 -4.20
N ARG A 86 -5.25 7.65 -4.67
CA ARG A 86 -6.07 8.87 -4.59
C ARG A 86 -7.46 8.70 -5.21
N ARG A 87 -7.51 8.19 -6.45
CA ARG A 87 -8.77 7.95 -7.17
C ARG A 87 -9.64 6.92 -6.45
N SER A 88 -9.02 5.88 -5.91
CA SER A 88 -9.69 4.78 -5.18
C SER A 88 -10.22 5.19 -3.80
N LEU A 89 -9.48 6.00 -3.04
CA LEU A 89 -9.95 6.55 -1.77
C LEU A 89 -11.14 7.49 -2.00
N ARG A 90 -11.02 8.47 -2.91
CA ARG A 90 -12.11 9.40 -3.23
C ARG A 90 -13.39 8.68 -3.68
N VAL A 91 -13.28 7.65 -4.52
CA VAL A 91 -14.43 6.86 -4.97
C VAL A 91 -15.00 5.99 -3.83
N GLY A 92 -14.15 5.37 -3.02
CA GLY A 92 -14.56 4.55 -1.89
C GLY A 92 -15.27 5.36 -0.79
N PHE A 93 -14.72 6.53 -0.41
CA PHE A 93 -15.34 7.42 0.57
C PHE A 93 -16.63 8.06 0.06
N ALA A 94 -16.71 8.48 -1.21
CA ALA A 94 -17.96 8.94 -1.81
C ALA A 94 -19.05 7.86 -1.80
N PHE A 95 -18.70 6.60 -2.11
CA PHE A 95 -19.63 5.48 -2.00
C PHE A 95 -20.06 5.23 -0.54
N LEU A 96 -19.12 5.25 0.41
CA LEU A 96 -19.43 5.11 1.84
C LEU A 96 -20.35 6.24 2.34
N ALA A 97 -20.15 7.48 1.91
CA ALA A 97 -21.00 8.62 2.27
C ALA A 97 -22.45 8.42 1.79
N ASN A 98 -22.62 8.05 0.51
CA ASN A 98 -23.93 7.83 -0.08
C ASN A 98 -24.68 6.61 0.47
N ASN A 99 -23.97 5.66 1.12
CA ASN A 99 -24.53 4.43 1.69
C ASN A 99 -24.45 4.39 3.23
N GLY A 100 -24.32 5.53 3.92
CA GLY A 100 -24.30 5.62 5.39
C GLY A 100 -23.06 5.04 6.09
N GLY A 101 -22.09 4.52 5.33
CA GLY A 101 -20.88 3.86 5.83
C GLY A 101 -19.82 4.78 6.46
N MET A 102 -20.06 6.09 6.53
CA MET A 102 -19.09 7.06 7.09
C MET A 102 -19.08 7.13 8.63
N GLN A 103 -19.95 6.41 9.34
CA GLN A 103 -19.94 6.39 10.80
C GLN A 103 -18.58 5.94 11.35
N GLY A 104 -17.91 6.81 12.12
CA GLY A 104 -16.57 6.56 12.66
C GLY A 104 -15.43 6.64 11.63
N ARG A 105 -15.63 7.30 10.49
CA ARG A 105 -14.62 7.48 9.43
C ARG A 105 -14.43 8.95 9.04
N THR A 106 -13.21 9.28 8.63
CA THR A 106 -12.81 10.54 8.00
C THR A 106 -12.48 10.24 6.54
N GLU A 107 -12.78 11.14 5.61
CA GLU A 107 -12.31 11.01 4.22
C GLU A 107 -10.81 11.32 4.15
N LEU A 108 -10.03 10.42 3.56
CA LEU A 108 -8.57 10.51 3.52
C LEU A 108 -8.05 10.61 2.08
N CYS A 109 -7.01 11.41 1.90
CA CYS A 109 -6.16 11.44 0.72
C CYS A 109 -4.81 10.76 1.01
N PHE A 110 -4.05 10.47 -0.04
CA PHE A 110 -2.71 9.87 0.00
C PHE A 110 -1.71 10.75 -0.75
N ASP A 111 -0.53 11.02 -0.20
CA ASP A 111 0.56 11.79 -0.84
C ASP A 111 1.92 11.50 -0.17
N VAL A 112 2.93 12.35 -0.42
CA VAL A 112 4.18 12.45 0.36
C VAL A 112 3.94 12.79 1.84
N GLY A 113 4.94 12.54 2.68
CA GLY A 113 4.88 12.85 4.12
C GLY A 113 4.48 14.29 4.45
N GLU A 114 5.02 15.28 3.71
CA GLU A 114 4.79 16.71 3.95
C GLU A 114 3.35 17.19 3.75
N SER A 115 2.46 16.37 3.17
CA SER A 115 1.03 16.71 3.12
C SER A 115 0.35 16.56 4.48
N ALA A 116 0.96 15.80 5.40
CA ALA A 116 0.57 15.72 6.81
C ALA A 116 1.48 16.61 7.70
N ARG A 117 1.06 16.78 8.96
CA ARG A 117 1.75 17.59 9.97
C ARG A 117 3.15 17.07 10.27
N ALA A 118 4.18 17.82 9.88
CA ALA A 118 5.55 17.57 10.34
C ALA A 118 5.63 17.66 11.87
N ILE A 119 6.36 16.73 12.50
CA ILE A 119 6.57 16.69 13.95
C ILE A 119 8.08 16.57 14.17
N GLU A 120 8.67 17.54 14.88
CA GLU A 120 10.13 17.60 15.15
C GLU A 120 10.98 17.56 13.86
N ASN A 121 10.43 18.07 12.74
CA ASN A 121 10.97 18.00 11.38
C ASN A 121 11.14 16.57 10.79
N TYR A 122 10.70 15.53 11.50
CA TYR A 122 10.63 14.19 10.96
C TYR A 122 9.47 14.04 9.96
N LYS A 123 9.77 13.29 8.90
CA LYS A 123 8.92 13.09 7.72
C LYS A 123 9.01 11.62 7.28
N PRO A 124 7.90 10.89 7.15
CA PRO A 124 7.85 9.64 6.40
C PRO A 124 7.85 9.94 4.89
N ASP A 125 8.20 8.96 4.05
CA ASP A 125 8.10 9.13 2.59
C ASP A 125 6.65 9.33 2.10
N THR A 126 5.66 8.85 2.87
CA THR A 126 4.24 8.89 2.49
C THR A 126 3.31 9.24 3.65
N ALA A 127 2.17 9.85 3.32
CA ALA A 127 1.11 10.16 4.26
C ALA A 127 -0.29 9.82 3.76
N TYR A 128 -1.13 9.39 4.69
CA TYR A 128 -2.58 9.44 4.59
C TYR A 128 -3.12 10.50 5.55
N PHE A 129 -3.94 11.41 5.07
CA PHE A 129 -4.36 12.59 5.82
C PHE A 129 -5.80 12.99 5.49
N ASP A 130 -6.45 13.67 6.43
CA ASP A 130 -7.78 14.27 6.23
C ASP A 130 -7.71 15.31 5.11
N ILE A 131 -8.46 15.10 4.03
CA ILE A 131 -8.44 15.96 2.84
C ILE A 131 -9.16 17.31 3.07
N HIS A 132 -9.98 17.41 4.12
CA HIS A 132 -10.73 18.62 4.48
C HIS A 132 -10.01 19.46 5.54
N ALA A 133 -8.93 18.96 6.12
CA ALA A 133 -8.07 19.71 7.03
C ALA A 133 -7.17 20.72 6.28
N ALA A 134 -6.67 21.73 7.00
CA ALA A 134 -5.73 22.69 6.43
C ALA A 134 -4.42 21.99 6.02
N PRO A 135 -3.78 22.38 4.89
CA PRO A 135 -2.57 21.72 4.39
C PRO A 135 -1.47 21.58 5.45
N ALA A 136 -0.86 20.39 5.54
CA ALA A 136 0.17 20.06 6.52
C ALA A 136 -0.23 20.25 8.00
N THR A 137 -1.53 20.20 8.36
CA THR A 137 -1.99 20.25 9.77
C THR A 137 -2.56 18.93 10.30
N ALA A 138 -3.05 18.05 9.42
CA ALA A 138 -3.62 16.76 9.81
C ALA A 138 -2.54 15.74 10.25
N PRO A 139 -2.81 14.88 11.25
CA PRO A 139 -1.91 13.78 11.59
C PRO A 139 -1.92 12.69 10.50
N ASN A 140 -0.77 12.07 10.27
CA ASN A 140 -0.66 10.97 9.31
C ASN A 140 -1.33 9.70 9.86
N ARG A 141 -2.36 9.22 9.16
CA ARG A 141 -3.23 8.09 9.56
C ARG A 141 -2.64 6.72 9.22
N ALA A 142 -1.62 6.68 8.36
CA ALA A 142 -0.80 5.50 8.10
C ALA A 142 0.56 5.92 7.51
N PRO A 143 1.54 6.37 8.32
CA PRO A 143 2.88 6.67 7.82
C PRO A 143 3.53 5.42 7.22
N GLY A 144 4.11 5.59 6.04
CA GLY A 144 4.85 4.53 5.37
C GLY A 144 6.10 5.03 4.68
N ASP A 145 7.07 4.14 4.55
CA ASP A 145 8.44 4.45 4.18
C ASP A 145 8.91 3.54 3.03
N VAL A 146 9.66 4.11 2.07
CA VAL A 146 10.05 3.44 0.82
C VAL A 146 11.52 3.05 0.90
N LYS A 147 11.82 1.76 0.73
CA LYS A 147 13.20 1.25 0.80
C LYS A 147 13.52 0.26 -0.32
N PRO A 148 14.60 0.46 -1.09
CA PRO A 148 15.04 -0.52 -2.09
C PRO A 148 15.28 -1.90 -1.48
N SER A 149 15.03 -2.97 -2.23
CA SER A 149 15.08 -4.35 -1.72
C SER A 149 16.47 -4.83 -1.28
N TRP A 150 17.51 -4.03 -1.56
CA TRP A 150 18.88 -4.18 -1.05
C TRP A 150 19.13 -3.50 0.30
N LYS A 151 18.30 -2.53 0.72
CA LYS A 151 18.29 -1.94 2.07
C LYS A 151 17.32 -2.66 3.00
N TRP A 152 16.18 -3.10 2.49
CA TRP A 152 15.13 -3.75 3.28
C TRP A 152 14.32 -4.73 2.44
N ARG A 153 14.16 -5.97 2.93
CA ARG A 153 13.16 -6.94 2.44
C ARG A 153 12.84 -8.00 3.50
N THR A 154 11.70 -8.69 3.40
CA THR A 154 11.22 -9.62 4.44
C THR A 154 12.22 -10.72 4.82
N ASP A 155 12.94 -11.30 3.85
CA ASP A 155 13.96 -12.34 4.09
C ASP A 155 15.06 -11.91 5.07
N MET A 156 15.36 -10.60 5.14
CA MET A 156 16.36 -10.06 6.06
C MET A 156 16.00 -10.33 7.54
N ARG A 157 14.72 -10.51 7.87
CA ARG A 157 14.23 -10.92 9.21
C ARG A 157 14.89 -12.20 9.70
N GLY A 158 15.04 -13.19 8.81
CA GLY A 158 15.56 -14.52 9.10
C GLY A 158 17.02 -14.73 8.68
N SER A 159 17.66 -13.72 8.06
CA SER A 159 19.04 -13.84 7.56
C SER A 159 20.02 -14.22 8.67
N GLN A 160 20.97 -15.09 8.35
CA GLN A 160 22.09 -15.44 9.25
C GLN A 160 23.01 -14.22 9.51
N ILE A 161 23.05 -13.25 8.59
CA ILE A 161 23.89 -12.05 8.70
C ILE A 161 23.26 -11.06 9.71
N VAL A 162 23.98 -10.79 10.81
CA VAL A 162 23.50 -9.92 11.91
C VAL A 162 23.09 -8.54 11.41
N SER A 163 23.90 -7.90 10.55
CA SER A 163 23.58 -6.58 10.02
C SER A 163 22.28 -6.55 9.23
N GLN A 164 21.97 -7.58 8.42
CA GLN A 164 20.70 -7.62 7.69
C GLN A 164 19.49 -7.71 8.64
N ARG A 165 19.58 -8.49 9.74
CA ARG A 165 18.52 -8.52 10.77
C ARG A 165 18.35 -7.16 11.47
N ASN A 166 19.43 -6.41 11.65
CA ASN A 166 19.39 -5.07 12.22
C ASN A 166 18.79 -4.05 11.24
N GLU A 167 19.21 -4.04 9.96
CA GLU A 167 18.63 -3.19 8.90
C GLU A 167 17.12 -3.47 8.72
N TYR A 168 16.69 -4.73 8.77
CA TYR A 168 15.28 -5.13 8.75
C TYR A 168 14.46 -4.47 9.87
N ARG A 169 15.03 -4.46 11.09
CA ARG A 169 14.44 -3.85 12.28
C ARG A 169 14.55 -2.32 12.30
N GLN A 170 15.57 -1.74 11.66
CA GLN A 170 15.78 -0.28 11.60
C GLN A 170 14.70 0.43 10.78
N ALA A 171 14.29 -0.12 9.63
CA ALA A 171 13.16 0.45 8.87
C ALA A 171 11.82 0.29 9.63
N LEU A 172 11.66 -0.79 10.40
CA LEU A 172 10.49 -0.99 11.25
C LEU A 172 10.45 -0.01 12.43
N SER A 173 11.59 0.31 13.06
CA SER A 173 11.64 1.32 14.13
C SER A 173 11.41 2.74 13.59
N GLN A 174 11.92 3.05 12.40
CA GLN A 174 11.62 4.30 11.69
C GLN A 174 10.10 4.49 11.49
N VAL A 175 9.40 3.49 10.96
CA VAL A 175 7.92 3.56 10.79
C VAL A 175 7.19 3.56 12.14
N ASN A 176 7.64 2.78 13.13
CA ASN A 176 7.06 2.79 14.47
C ASN A 176 7.17 4.17 15.16
N PHE A 177 8.31 4.84 15.00
CA PHE A 177 8.52 6.20 15.49
C PHE A 177 7.52 7.18 14.86
N TYR A 178 7.35 7.17 13.53
CA TYR A 178 6.32 7.98 12.87
C TYR A 178 4.90 7.62 13.35
N MET A 179 4.59 6.32 13.52
CA MET A 179 3.30 5.88 14.09
C MET A 179 3.08 6.35 15.53
N ASN A 180 4.15 6.57 16.31
CA ASN A 180 4.06 7.15 17.64
C ASN A 180 3.83 8.66 17.58
N GLN A 181 4.64 9.41 16.84
CA GLN A 181 4.49 10.87 16.68
C GLN A 181 3.07 11.28 16.21
N HIS A 182 2.50 10.54 15.25
CA HIS A 182 1.16 10.83 14.72
C HIS A 182 0.00 10.16 15.50
N ASN A 183 0.29 9.36 16.54
CA ASN A 183 -0.66 8.45 17.18
C ASN A 183 -1.44 7.56 16.19
N SER A 184 -0.75 7.04 15.17
CA SER A 184 -1.30 6.05 14.25
C SER A 184 -1.26 4.64 14.84
N ARG A 185 -2.25 3.83 14.51
CA ARG A 185 -2.27 2.37 14.74
C ARG A 185 -1.65 1.58 13.58
N TYR A 186 -1.57 2.16 12.39
CA TYR A 186 -1.13 1.47 11.18
C TYR A 186 0.00 2.22 10.48
N GLY A 187 0.76 1.48 9.69
CA GLY A 187 1.84 1.98 8.83
C GLY A 187 2.26 0.89 7.85
N PHE A 188 3.25 1.15 7.01
CA PHE A 188 3.73 0.14 6.05
C PHE A 188 5.17 0.38 5.61
N LEU A 189 5.80 -0.69 5.13
CA LEU A 189 7.04 -0.62 4.36
C LEU A 189 6.78 -1.12 2.95
N VAL A 190 7.37 -0.43 1.96
CA VAL A 190 7.27 -0.83 0.55
C VAL A 190 8.66 -0.79 -0.11
N SER A 191 8.98 -1.86 -0.81
CA SER A 191 10.18 -2.00 -1.63
C SER A 191 9.81 -2.20 -3.09
N ASN A 192 10.81 -2.37 -3.96
CA ASN A 192 10.59 -2.79 -5.35
C ASN A 192 10.31 -4.30 -5.53
N GLN A 193 10.14 -5.04 -4.43
CA GLN A 193 9.78 -6.47 -4.44
C GLN A 193 8.45 -6.74 -3.74
N GLU A 194 8.16 -6.03 -2.65
CA GLU A 194 7.01 -6.30 -1.79
C GLU A 194 6.44 -5.05 -1.10
N LEU A 195 5.24 -5.19 -0.53
CA LEU A 195 4.72 -4.35 0.53
C LEU A 195 4.43 -5.20 1.78
N VAL A 196 4.71 -4.66 2.97
CA VAL A 196 4.30 -5.21 4.26
C VAL A 196 3.50 -4.15 5.02
N ALA A 197 2.22 -4.45 5.28
CA ALA A 197 1.37 -3.66 6.17
C ALA A 197 1.73 -3.96 7.64
N ILE A 198 1.68 -2.93 8.48
CA ILE A 198 2.09 -2.95 9.88
C ILE A 198 0.91 -2.52 10.75
N ARG A 199 0.59 -3.31 11.78
CA ARG A 199 -0.31 -2.92 12.87
C ARG A 199 0.50 -2.77 14.16
N LYS A 200 0.41 -1.59 14.76
CA LYS A 200 1.01 -1.29 16.06
C LYS A 200 0.15 -1.85 17.18
N LEU A 201 0.76 -2.62 18.09
CA LEU A 201 0.10 -3.13 19.29
C LEU A 201 0.19 -2.12 20.44
N ASP A 202 1.38 -1.55 20.66
CA ASP A 202 1.66 -0.55 21.68
C ASP A 202 2.68 0.50 21.20
N GLN A 203 2.97 1.51 22.03
CA GLN A 203 3.99 2.52 21.71
C GLN A 203 5.43 1.99 21.87
N ASN A 204 5.62 0.83 22.50
CA ASN A 204 6.91 0.26 22.86
C ASN A 204 7.52 -0.60 21.74
N GLY A 205 7.00 -0.53 20.51
CA GLY A 205 7.56 -1.26 19.37
C GLY A 205 7.17 -2.74 19.33
N ASN A 206 6.06 -3.13 19.98
CA ASN A 206 5.39 -4.39 19.65
C ASN A 206 4.51 -4.21 18.40
N LEU A 207 4.81 -4.95 17.34
CA LEU A 207 4.16 -4.85 16.04
C LEU A 207 3.64 -6.22 15.57
N GLU A 208 2.53 -6.20 14.83
CA GLU A 208 2.15 -7.27 13.92
C GLU A 208 2.45 -6.86 12.47
N LEU A 209 3.00 -7.78 11.70
CA LEU A 209 3.33 -7.60 10.29
C LEU A 209 2.45 -8.49 9.42
N ALA A 210 1.84 -7.95 8.37
CA ALA A 210 1.15 -8.74 7.36
C ALA A 210 2.13 -9.66 6.60
N GLN A 211 1.61 -10.67 5.91
CA GLN A 211 2.41 -11.43 4.95
C GLN A 211 2.88 -10.52 3.81
N PRO A 212 4.09 -10.72 3.24
CA PRO A 212 4.62 -9.86 2.21
C PRO A 212 3.82 -9.98 0.91
N ILE A 213 3.36 -8.83 0.41
CA ILE A 213 2.55 -8.73 -0.80
C ILE A 213 3.46 -8.34 -1.96
N LEU A 214 3.80 -9.31 -2.80
CA LEU A 214 4.72 -9.11 -3.92
C LEU A 214 4.09 -8.26 -5.03
N TRP A 215 4.87 -7.41 -5.70
CA TRP A 215 4.42 -6.64 -6.87
C TRP A 215 3.97 -7.49 -8.06
N THR A 216 4.42 -8.75 -8.12
CA THR A 216 3.94 -9.77 -9.08
C THR A 216 2.50 -10.25 -8.80
N THR A 217 1.92 -9.87 -7.66
CA THR A 217 0.56 -10.29 -7.25
C THR A 217 -0.50 -9.43 -7.94
N GLY A 218 -1.00 -9.91 -9.08
CA GLY A 218 -2.24 -9.44 -9.71
C GLY A 218 -3.41 -10.40 -9.50
N GLY A 219 -4.64 -9.91 -9.59
CA GLY A 219 -5.86 -10.71 -9.55
C GLY A 219 -6.89 -10.26 -10.59
N THR A 220 -7.96 -11.03 -10.74
CA THR A 220 -9.12 -10.68 -11.58
C THR A 220 -10.38 -10.52 -10.70
N ALA A 221 -11.50 -10.12 -11.27
CA ALA A 221 -12.78 -10.12 -10.55
C ALA A 221 -13.25 -11.54 -10.16
N THR A 222 -12.91 -12.55 -10.95
CA THR A 222 -13.26 -13.98 -10.71
C THR A 222 -12.22 -14.73 -9.90
N GLN A 223 -10.99 -14.23 -9.84
CA GLN A 223 -9.87 -14.76 -9.05
C GLN A 223 -9.17 -13.59 -8.34
N PRO A 224 -9.81 -13.00 -7.31
CA PRO A 224 -9.23 -11.88 -6.57
C PRO A 224 -7.95 -12.29 -5.84
N ARG A 225 -7.03 -11.34 -5.68
CA ARG A 225 -5.76 -11.51 -4.97
C ARG A 225 -5.48 -10.24 -4.17
N LEU A 226 -4.84 -10.37 -3.01
CA LEU A 226 -4.42 -9.22 -2.22
C LEU A 226 -3.22 -8.55 -2.90
N THR A 227 -3.46 -7.46 -3.63
CA THR A 227 -2.44 -6.68 -4.34
C THR A 227 -1.84 -5.59 -3.45
N VAL A 228 -0.70 -5.03 -3.87
CA VAL A 228 -0.08 -3.86 -3.21
C VAL A 228 -1.07 -2.68 -3.11
N MET A 229 -1.86 -2.45 -4.16
CA MET A 229 -2.88 -1.40 -4.17
C MET A 229 -4.06 -1.71 -3.23
N LEU A 230 -4.47 -2.99 -3.11
CA LEU A 230 -5.57 -3.38 -2.22
C LEU A 230 -5.18 -3.22 -0.75
N ALA A 231 -3.97 -3.62 -0.39
CA ALA A 231 -3.47 -3.40 0.97
C ALA A 231 -3.40 -1.91 1.33
N LEU A 232 -2.90 -1.07 0.44
CA LEU A 232 -2.81 0.39 0.64
C LEU A 232 -4.19 1.08 0.72
N TRP A 233 -5.20 0.57 0.01
CA TRP A 233 -6.56 1.09 0.16
C TRP A 233 -7.23 0.58 1.46
N CYS A 234 -7.05 -0.69 1.82
CA CYS A 234 -7.66 -1.28 3.01
C CYS A 234 -7.09 -0.74 4.33
N ILE A 235 -5.77 -0.52 4.42
CA ILE A 235 -5.07 -0.16 5.68
C ILE A 235 -5.58 1.14 6.33
N VAL A 236 -6.23 2.02 5.56
CA VAL A 236 -6.85 3.26 6.06
C VAL A 236 -8.38 3.29 5.97
N THR A 237 -9.00 2.27 5.37
CA THR A 237 -10.46 2.14 5.27
C THR A 237 -11.06 1.32 6.43
N GLU A 238 -10.19 0.64 7.19
CA GLU A 238 -10.51 -0.02 8.47
C GLU A 238 -11.17 0.96 9.46
N LYS A 239 -12.14 0.48 10.24
CA LYS A 239 -12.73 1.29 11.32
C LYS A 239 -11.62 1.66 12.31
N ALA A 240 -11.13 2.90 12.25
CA ALA A 240 -10.16 3.45 13.20
C ALA A 240 -10.82 3.71 14.56
N LEU A 241 -11.18 2.61 15.25
CA LEU A 241 -11.72 2.48 16.60
C LEU A 241 -12.62 3.61 17.12
N SER A 242 -13.90 3.52 16.75
CA SER A 242 -14.99 3.63 17.74
C SER A 242 -15.72 2.30 17.82
N ALA A 243 -16.18 1.90 19.01
CA ALA A 243 -16.73 0.57 19.27
C ALA A 243 -18.14 0.36 18.66
N GLY A 244 -18.53 -0.90 18.42
CA GLY A 244 -19.92 -1.28 18.09
C GLY A 244 -20.09 -2.43 17.09
N SER A 245 -20.62 -3.56 17.60
CA SER A 245 -21.57 -4.53 17.01
C SER A 245 -21.57 -4.88 15.50
N LEU A 246 -21.34 -6.18 15.24
CA LEU A 246 -22.20 -7.17 14.52
C LEU A 246 -23.08 -6.77 13.31
N GLN A 247 -23.05 -7.65 12.28
CA GLN A 247 -24.14 -8.18 11.40
C GLN A 247 -25.10 -7.17 10.70
N GLU A 248 -25.56 -7.33 9.43
CA GLU A 248 -25.37 -8.30 8.34
C GLU A 248 -25.80 -7.60 6.99
N LEU A 249 -26.07 -8.15 5.80
CA LEU A 249 -26.30 -9.52 5.28
C LEU A 249 -25.73 -9.62 3.82
N TYR A 250 -26.51 -10.07 2.82
CA TYR A 250 -26.11 -10.28 1.41
C TYR A 250 -27.20 -9.86 0.39
N GLY A 251 -26.81 -9.54 -0.85
CA GLY A 251 -27.73 -9.48 -2.00
C GLY A 251 -27.14 -8.85 -3.29
N LEU A 252 -27.68 -9.28 -4.45
CA LEU A 252 -27.41 -8.83 -5.84
C LEU A 252 -26.07 -9.27 -6.47
N VAL A 253 -25.89 -9.45 -7.79
CA VAL A 253 -26.67 -9.84 -9.01
C VAL A 253 -25.73 -9.51 -10.20
N GLU A 254 -25.96 -10.10 -11.39
CA GLU A 254 -24.95 -10.23 -12.45
C GLU A 254 -24.61 -8.96 -13.27
N SER A 255 -23.49 -9.04 -14.02
CA SER A 255 -22.83 -7.94 -14.74
C SER A 255 -23.13 -7.90 -16.24
N ASN A 256 -22.88 -6.76 -16.88
CA ASN A 256 -22.93 -6.60 -18.35
C ASN A 256 -21.70 -5.78 -18.85
N PRO A 257 -20.83 -6.30 -19.75
CA PRO A 257 -19.47 -5.76 -19.93
C PRO A 257 -19.24 -4.91 -21.20
N THR A 258 -19.48 -3.60 -21.17
CA THR A 258 -19.05 -2.65 -22.22
C THR A 258 -18.57 -1.27 -21.75
N SER A 259 -18.51 -1.01 -20.44
CA SER A 259 -18.26 0.35 -19.91
C SER A 259 -16.78 0.75 -19.84
N THR A 260 -16.50 2.05 -20.01
CA THR A 260 -15.21 2.73 -19.72
C THR A 260 -14.89 2.85 -18.22
N THR A 261 -15.67 2.18 -17.37
CA THR A 261 -15.58 2.21 -15.91
C THR A 261 -15.42 0.80 -15.34
N LEU A 262 -14.72 0.71 -14.22
CA LEU A 262 -14.47 -0.52 -13.48
C LEU A 262 -15.15 -0.43 -12.11
N TYR A 263 -15.48 -1.58 -11.51
CA TYR A 263 -15.69 -1.63 -10.07
C TYR A 263 -14.38 -1.38 -9.33
N LEU A 264 -14.46 -0.80 -8.14
CA LEU A 264 -13.30 -0.45 -7.32
C LEU A 264 -12.40 -1.67 -7.03
N GLY A 265 -13.01 -2.82 -6.73
CA GLY A 265 -12.30 -4.09 -6.58
C GLY A 265 -11.55 -4.51 -7.84
N ALA A 266 -12.14 -4.37 -9.03
CA ALA A 266 -11.48 -4.69 -10.29
C ALA A 266 -10.28 -3.76 -10.57
N HIS A 267 -10.45 -2.45 -10.38
CA HIS A 267 -9.37 -1.46 -10.51
C HIS A 267 -8.19 -1.76 -9.59
N ILE A 268 -8.48 -2.02 -8.31
CA ILE A 268 -7.47 -2.21 -7.26
C ILE A 268 -6.82 -3.61 -7.33
N CYS A 269 -7.56 -4.66 -7.72
CA CYS A 269 -6.99 -5.99 -7.98
C CYS A 269 -6.08 -6.05 -9.22
N GLY A 270 -5.98 -4.96 -10.00
CA GLY A 270 -5.17 -4.91 -11.21
C GLY A 270 -5.82 -5.59 -12.42
N ALA A 271 -7.16 -5.71 -12.43
CA ALA A 271 -7.91 -6.26 -13.55
C ALA A 271 -7.91 -5.26 -14.72
N ALA A 272 -6.82 -5.26 -15.50
CA ALA A 272 -6.79 -4.64 -16.81
C ALA A 272 -7.86 -5.32 -17.70
N THR A 273 -8.72 -4.51 -18.31
CA THR A 273 -9.62 -4.96 -19.37
C THR A 273 -8.80 -5.28 -20.63
N LEU A 274 -8.25 -6.50 -20.67
CA LEU A 274 -7.49 -7.06 -21.79
C LEU A 274 -8.40 -7.37 -22.99
N ASN A 275 -8.88 -6.31 -23.64
CA ASN A 275 -9.54 -6.40 -24.94
C ASN A 275 -8.57 -6.01 -26.07
N HIS A 276 -8.13 -7.01 -26.83
CA HIS A 276 -7.66 -6.90 -28.22
C HIS A 276 -6.42 -6.02 -28.54
N ALA A 277 -5.30 -6.29 -27.87
CA ALA A 277 -3.95 -6.28 -28.45
C ALA A 277 -3.01 -7.12 -27.54
N TYR A 278 -2.07 -7.93 -28.00
CA TYR A 278 -1.52 -8.15 -29.34
C TYR A 278 -1.74 -9.59 -29.83
N ASN A 279 -2.16 -9.76 -31.09
CA ASN A 279 -2.00 -11.02 -31.81
C ASN A 279 -1.52 -10.77 -33.26
N LEU A 280 -0.54 -9.87 -33.40
CA LEU A 280 0.15 -9.61 -34.66
C LEU A 280 1.37 -10.52 -34.77
N ARG A 281 1.20 -11.66 -35.44
CA ARG A 281 2.32 -12.44 -35.98
C ARG A 281 3.13 -11.54 -36.91
N VAL A 282 4.43 -11.40 -36.65
CA VAL A 282 5.35 -10.81 -37.62
C VAL A 282 5.59 -11.84 -38.73
N ASN A 283 4.71 -11.84 -39.74
CA ASN A 283 5.01 -12.48 -41.02
C ASN A 283 6.10 -11.64 -41.69
N GLY A 284 7.35 -12.12 -41.64
CA GLY A 284 8.43 -11.51 -42.41
C GLY A 284 8.16 -11.60 -43.93
N PRO A 285 8.56 -10.60 -44.73
CA PRO A 285 8.43 -10.67 -46.17
C PRO A 285 9.43 -11.68 -46.77
N ASN A 286 8.96 -12.50 -47.71
CA ASN A 286 9.82 -13.42 -48.46
C ASN A 286 10.83 -12.65 -49.33
N ARG A 287 12.13 -12.91 -49.14
CA ARG A 287 13.17 -12.95 -50.17
C ARG A 287 14.22 -13.99 -49.79
#